data_AF-A0A848UWV7-F1
#
_entry.id   AF-A0A848UWV7-F1
#
_cell.length_a   1.000
_cell.length_b   1.000
_cell.length_c   1.000
_cell.angle_alpha   90.00
_cell.angle_beta   90.00
_cell.angle_gamma   90.00
#
_symmetry.space_group_name_H-M   'P 1'
#
loop_
_entity.id
_entity.type
_entity.pdbx_description
1 polymer ?
#
loop_
_entity_poly.entity_id
_entity_poly.type
_entity_poly.pdbx_seq_one_letter_code
_entity_poly.pdbx_strand_id
1 'polypeptide(L)'
;MKIIRINAMRGPNYWSVRRHKLIVMVLDLEELEEQPTDKIDGFYERLETMFPSMYSHRCSVGTAGGFFQRVKEGTWMGHVIEHNALEIQTL
;
A
#
# COMPACT_ATOMS: atom_id res chain seq x y z
N MET A 1 -6.17 -6.87 -11.99
CA MET A 1 -4.80 -6.56 -11.55
C MET A 1 -3.90 -7.78 -11.69
N LYS A 2 -2.65 -7.55 -12.11
CA LYS A 2 -1.62 -8.57 -12.30
C LYS A 2 -0.28 -8.16 -11.72
N ILE A 3 0.39 -9.08 -11.02
CA ILE A 3 1.80 -8.91 -10.63
C ILE A 3 2.66 -9.23 -11.85
N ILE A 4 3.28 -8.22 -12.45
CA ILE A 4 4.20 -8.40 -13.59
C ILE A 4 5.50 -9.01 -13.10
N ARG A 5 6.03 -8.47 -11.99
CA ARG A 5 7.32 -8.91 -11.44
C ARG A 5 7.40 -8.63 -9.94
N ILE A 6 8.02 -9.54 -9.19
CA ILE A 6 8.39 -9.35 -7.79
C ILE A 6 9.84 -9.74 -7.55
N ASN A 7 10.59 -8.90 -6.86
CA ASN A 7 11.99 -9.13 -6.51
C ASN A 7 12.20 -8.87 -5.01
N ALA A 8 12.50 -9.92 -4.25
CA ALA A 8 12.94 -9.78 -2.86
C ALA A 8 14.45 -9.55 -2.81
N MET A 9 14.86 -8.34 -2.45
CA MET A 9 16.26 -7.93 -2.43
C MET A 9 16.91 -8.21 -1.08
N ARG A 10 18.19 -8.62 -1.11
CA ARG A 10 19.03 -8.84 0.07
C ARG A 10 20.34 -8.08 -0.08
N GLY A 11 20.72 -7.29 0.92
CA GLY A 11 21.95 -6.49 0.93
C GLY A 11 21.81 -5.12 0.24
N PRO A 12 22.92 -4.40 0.01
CA PRO A 12 22.92 -3.14 -0.73
C PRO A 12 22.27 -3.31 -2.10
N ASN A 13 21.38 -2.39 -2.46
CA ASN A 13 20.62 -2.47 -3.71
C ASN A 13 20.44 -1.08 -4.34
N TYR A 14 19.91 -1.09 -5.57
CA TYR A 14 19.72 0.13 -6.37
C TYR A 14 18.84 1.19 -5.68
N TRP A 15 17.79 0.77 -4.98
CA TRP A 15 16.83 1.66 -4.34
C TRP A 15 17.32 2.22 -3.00
N SER A 16 18.10 1.42 -2.27
CA SER A 16 18.70 1.86 -1.03
C SER A 16 19.98 1.10 -0.72
N VAL A 17 21.05 1.86 -0.48
CA VAL A 17 22.31 1.31 0.05
C VAL A 17 22.22 0.97 1.54
N ARG A 18 21.25 1.53 2.26
CA ARG A 18 21.07 1.35 3.72
C ARG A 18 20.00 0.32 4.07
N ARG A 19 18.90 0.24 3.31
CA ARG A 19 17.82 -0.73 3.55
C ARG A 19 18.13 -2.02 2.79
N HIS A 20 18.55 -3.05 3.52
CA HIS A 20 19.01 -4.31 2.93
C HIS A 20 17.92 -5.36 2.71
N LYS A 21 16.71 -5.12 3.25
CA LYS A 21 15.52 -5.97 3.03
C LYS A 21 14.48 -5.09 2.36
N LEU A 22 14.28 -5.30 1.06
CA LEU A 22 13.30 -4.57 0.26
C LEU A 22 12.60 -5.54 -0.68
N ILE A 23 11.31 -5.31 -0.91
CA ILE A 23 10.53 -5.99 -1.92
C ILE A 23 10.23 -4.96 -3.00
N VAL A 24 10.62 -5.26 -4.24
CA VAL A 24 10.30 -4.43 -5.41
C VAL A 24 9.23 -5.16 -6.20
N MET A 25 8.09 -4.53 -6.41
CA MET A 25 6.96 -5.10 -7.12
C MET A 25 6.57 -4.19 -8.28
N VAL A 26 6.37 -4.78 -9.46
CA VAL A 26 5.79 -4.10 -10.63
C VAL A 26 4.40 -4.68 -10.83
N LEU A 27 3.40 -3.81 -10.81
CA LEU A 27 1.99 -4.15 -10.87
C LEU A 27 1.36 -3.54 -12.11
N ASP A 28 0.50 -4.32 -12.75
CA ASP A 28 -0.51 -3.82 -13.69
C ASP A 28 -1.84 -3.75 -12.93
N LEU A 29 -2.40 -2.56 -12.75
CA LEU A 29 -3.66 -2.40 -12.03
C LEU A 29 -4.86 -2.89 -12.86
N GLU A 30 -4.72 -2.96 -14.19
CA GLU A 30 -5.80 -3.31 -15.13
C GLU A 30 -7.06 -2.49 -14.79
N GLU A 31 -8.23 -3.11 -14.69
CA GLU A 31 -9.51 -2.45 -14.39
C GLU A 31 -9.56 -1.69 -13.06
N LEU A 32 -8.62 -1.94 -12.13
CA LEU A 32 -8.55 -1.23 -10.85
C LEU A 32 -7.96 0.17 -10.97
N GLU A 33 -7.36 0.53 -12.11
CA GLU A 33 -6.93 1.91 -12.37
C GLU A 33 -8.12 2.89 -12.33
N GLU A 34 -9.28 2.44 -12.85
CA GLU A 34 -10.49 3.25 -12.96
C GLU A 34 -11.42 3.15 -11.72
N GLN A 35 -11.03 2.32 -10.75
CA GLN A 35 -11.75 2.04 -9.52
C GLN A 35 -10.92 2.45 -8.29
N PRO A 36 -10.78 3.76 -8.03
CA PRO A 36 -10.22 4.23 -6.78
C PRO A 36 -11.08 3.77 -5.59
N THR A 37 -10.49 3.76 -4.40
CA THR A 37 -11.08 3.14 -3.20
C THR A 37 -12.46 3.66 -2.81
N ASP A 38 -12.78 4.91 -3.13
CA ASP A 38 -14.08 5.55 -2.88
C ASP A 38 -15.19 5.02 -3.79
N LYS A 39 -14.86 4.43 -4.94
CA LYS A 39 -15.82 3.77 -5.84
C LYS A 39 -16.07 2.31 -5.50
N ILE A 40 -15.34 1.75 -4.53
CA ILE A 40 -15.46 0.35 -4.13
C ILE A 40 -16.25 0.29 -2.83
N ASP A 41 -17.50 -0.16 -2.92
CA ASP A 41 -18.41 -0.21 -1.78
C ASP A 41 -17.82 -0.97 -0.59
N GLY A 42 -17.84 -0.33 0.58
CA GLY A 42 -17.37 -0.88 1.86
C GLY A 42 -15.86 -1.13 1.95
N PHE A 43 -15.06 -0.59 1.03
CA PHE A 43 -13.62 -0.84 0.99
C PHE A 43 -12.91 -0.33 2.24
N TYR A 44 -13.23 0.91 2.66
CA TYR A 44 -12.67 1.54 3.84
C TYR A 44 -12.88 0.68 5.09
N GLU A 45 -14.13 0.30 5.36
CA GLU A 45 -14.52 -0.43 6.57
C GLU A 45 -13.85 -1.80 6.63
N ARG A 46 -13.78 -2.51 5.49
CA ARG A 46 -13.10 -3.80 5.41
C ARG A 46 -11.59 -3.66 5.65
N LEU A 47 -10.96 -2.63 5.09
CA LEU A 47 -9.53 -2.41 5.24
C LEU A 47 -9.16 -2.04 6.68
N GLU A 48 -9.91 -1.11 7.30
CA GLU A 48 -9.73 -0.69 8.69
C GLU A 48 -9.93 -1.86 9.66
N THR A 49 -10.94 -2.70 9.42
CA THR A 49 -11.21 -3.89 10.24
C THR A 49 -10.09 -4.94 10.11
N MET A 50 -9.55 -5.13 8.90
CA MET A 50 -8.53 -6.15 8.65
C MET A 50 -7.16 -5.75 9.21
N PHE A 51 -6.83 -4.45 9.19
CA PHE A 51 -5.51 -3.94 9.59
C PHE A 51 -5.64 -2.67 10.45
N PRO A 52 -6.15 -2.78 11.68
CA PRO A 52 -6.37 -1.62 12.55
C PRO A 52 -5.09 -0.88 12.92
N SER A 53 -3.95 -1.58 12.97
CA SER A 53 -2.61 -1.02 13.23
C SER A 53 -2.12 -0.03 12.16
N MET A 54 -2.63 -0.11 10.94
CA MET A 54 -2.34 0.86 9.87
C MET A 54 -2.82 2.27 10.19
N TYR A 55 -3.62 2.47 11.25
CA TYR A 55 -3.94 3.81 11.73
C TYR A 55 -2.67 4.60 12.08
N SER A 56 -1.59 3.93 12.50
CA SER A 56 -0.31 4.57 12.75
C SER A 56 0.46 4.99 11.48
N HIS A 57 0.08 4.46 10.30
CA HIS A 57 0.74 4.77 9.04
C HIS A 57 0.50 6.23 8.65
N ARG A 58 1.61 6.95 8.48
CA ARG A 58 1.63 8.29 7.95
C ARG A 58 1.79 8.22 6.44
N CYS A 59 0.87 8.84 5.73
CA CYS A 59 0.93 9.04 4.28
C CYS A 59 1.37 10.50 3.97
N SER A 60 1.06 11.03 2.80
CA SER A 60 1.28 12.42 2.38
C SER A 60 0.68 13.45 3.35
N VAL A 61 -0.38 13.10 4.06
CA VAL A 61 -1.02 13.93 5.09
C VAL A 61 -0.10 14.17 6.31
N GLY A 62 0.88 13.29 6.54
CA GLY A 62 1.90 13.46 7.59
C GLY A 62 1.43 13.18 9.03
N THR A 63 0.15 12.88 9.23
CA THR A 63 -0.47 12.57 10.54
C THR A 63 -0.88 11.10 10.64
N ALA A 64 -1.08 10.61 11.88
CA ALA A 64 -1.68 9.30 12.12
C ALA A 64 -3.12 9.30 11.58
N GLY A 65 -3.56 8.18 11.01
CA GLY A 65 -4.82 8.02 10.30
C GLY A 65 -4.82 8.64 8.90
N GLY A 66 -3.74 9.30 8.49
CA GLY A 66 -3.65 9.98 7.20
C GLY A 66 -3.81 9.03 6.01
N PHE A 67 -3.35 7.78 6.13
CA PHE A 67 -3.60 6.76 5.10
C PHE A 67 -5.10 6.42 4.98
N PHE A 68 -5.77 6.15 6.10
CA PHE A 68 -7.21 5.87 6.11
C PHE A 68 -8.06 7.04 5.60
N GLN A 69 -7.63 8.29 5.89
CA GLN A 69 -8.24 9.47 5.29
C GLN A 69 -8.17 9.42 3.75
N ARG A 70 -7.01 9.11 3.18
CA ARG A 70 -6.84 8.99 1.71
C ARG A 70 -7.65 7.84 1.11
N VAL A 71 -7.77 6.72 1.83
CA VAL A 71 -8.63 5.60 1.40
C VAL A 71 -10.10 6.04 1.34
N LYS A 72 -10.57 6.82 2.32
CA LYS A 72 -11.94 7.33 2.36
C LYS A 72 -12.21 8.40 1.30
N GLU A 73 -11.24 9.28 1.04
CA GLU A 73 -11.31 10.32 0.01
C GLU A 73 -11.25 9.76 -1.42
N GLY A 74 -10.67 8.56 -1.59
CA GLY A 74 -10.39 7.97 -2.88
C GLY A 74 -8.90 7.98 -3.21
N THR A 75 -8.31 6.80 -3.29
CA THR A 75 -6.92 6.61 -3.73
C THR A 75 -6.79 5.38 -4.62
N TRP A 76 -5.67 5.27 -5.32
CA TRP A 76 -5.41 4.18 -6.27
C TRP A 76 -5.02 2.90 -5.56
N MET A 77 -5.35 1.76 -6.17
CA MET A 77 -5.03 0.45 -5.61
C MET A 77 -3.53 0.23 -5.42
N GLY A 78 -2.68 0.82 -6.28
CA GLY A 78 -1.23 0.78 -6.12
C GLY A 78 -0.75 1.35 -4.78
N HIS A 79 -1.35 2.47 -4.34
CA HIS A 79 -1.04 3.10 -3.05
C HIS A 79 -1.54 2.25 -1.87
N VAL A 80 -2.71 1.62 -2.00
CA VAL A 80 -3.20 0.68 -0.97
C VAL A 80 -2.27 -0.52 -0.83
N ILE A 81 -1.81 -1.10 -1.95
CA ILE A 81 -0.92 -2.27 -1.94
C ILE A 81 0.42 -1.94 -1.31
N GLU A 82 0.96 -0.74 -1.54
CA GLU A 82 2.19 -0.28 -0.88
C GLU A 82 2.05 -0.34 0.65
N HIS A 83 1.01 0.30 1.21
CA HIS A 83 0.80 0.34 2.66
C HIS A 83 0.48 -1.05 3.23
N ASN A 84 -0.32 -1.87 2.55
CA ASN A 84 -0.60 -3.25 2.98
C ASN A 84 0.68 -4.10 2.98
N ALA A 85 1.53 -3.96 1.95
CA ALA A 85 2.78 -4.70 1.87
C ALA A 85 3.75 -4.28 2.99
N LEU A 86 3.78 -2.99 3.36
CA LEU A 86 4.58 -2.51 4.49
C LEU A 86 4.04 -3.06 5.82
N GLU A 87 2.73 -3.01 6.04
CA GLU A 87 2.08 -3.54 7.24
C GLU A 87 2.42 -5.03 7.44
N ILE A 88 2.15 -5.85 6.43
CA ILE A 88 2.36 -7.31 6.49
C ILE A 88 3.84 -7.68 6.71
N GLN A 89 4.78 -6.86 6.27
CA GLN A 89 6.21 -7.08 6.51
C GLN A 89 6.63 -6.81 7.97
N THR A 90 5.79 -6.14 8.75
CA THR A 90 6.07 -5.71 10.13
C THR A 90 5.18 -6.33 11.19
N LEU A 91 4.16 -7.10 10.79
CA LEU A 91 3.42 -8.01 11.67
C LEU A 91 4.29 -9.20 12.09
#